data_AF-A0A9D2EKC8-F1
#
_entry.id   AF-A0A9D2EKC8-F1
#
_cell.length_a   1.000
_cell.length_b   1.000
_cell.length_c   1.000
_cell.angle_alpha   90.00
_cell.angle_beta   90.00
_cell.angle_gamma   90.00
#
_symmetry.space_group_name_H-M   'P 1'
#
loop_
_entity.id
_entity.type
_entity.pdbx_description
1 polymer ?
#
loop_
_entity_poly.entity_id
_entity_poly.type
_entity_poly.pdbx_seq_one_letter_code
_entity_poly.pdbx_strand_id
1 'polypeptide(L)'
;MPPDEITVRSEITWNGITFPVTSLRSDTTDDIGELTRRKGRLSGYNKEHLRKITIEPGVQDIILSLSHYKALEEIVIENPSESIYAHFSIWDCPKLKDIYVPSNVDSVPQLRDCPNASVIYAPDHPKYKIIDGDIYSRNEKTLYDVPSTTKKYVVKDGVECIAFGAFAGNSNIKKIIIPDSVRKIERKAFYNMTNLKKVKFGNSVRKIYGGSFRRCNNLKVLVLPKNIRQVTDGFGGKRFCKLKRLYINSPKLNKANFTGIPKTCSIYVKNASVKKMIQKQSNLKGKIIIQ
;
A
#
# COMPACT_ATOMS: atom_id res chain seq x y z
N MET A 1 7.89 1.87 -34.80
CA MET A 1 6.93 1.91 -33.67
C MET A 1 7.72 1.58 -32.41
N PRO A 2 7.38 2.13 -31.23
CA PRO A 2 8.00 1.70 -29.98
C PRO A 2 7.78 0.19 -29.79
N PRO A 3 8.73 -0.54 -29.20
CA PRO A 3 8.59 -1.97 -29.04
C PRO A 3 7.45 -2.30 -28.08
N ASP A 4 6.77 -3.42 -28.31
CA ASP A 4 5.78 -4.00 -27.39
C ASP A 4 6.44 -4.84 -26.29
N GLU A 5 7.75 -5.03 -26.34
CA GLU A 5 8.55 -5.66 -25.29
C GLU A 5 9.75 -4.78 -24.92
N ILE A 6 10.04 -4.65 -23.61
CA ILE A 6 11.19 -3.89 -23.11
C ILE A 6 12.04 -4.81 -22.24
N THR A 7 13.34 -4.86 -22.52
CA THR A 7 14.34 -5.48 -21.65
C THR A 7 15.18 -4.40 -20.99
N VAL A 8 15.20 -4.40 -19.67
CA VAL A 8 16.10 -3.57 -18.86
C VAL A 8 17.37 -4.35 -18.65
N ARG A 9 18.39 -3.98 -19.44
CA ARG A 9 19.69 -4.63 -19.40
C ARG A 9 20.45 -4.30 -18.13
N SER A 10 21.27 -5.23 -17.66
CA SER A 10 22.14 -5.01 -16.49
C SER A 10 23.37 -4.17 -16.81
N GLU A 11 23.66 -3.94 -18.09
CA GLU A 11 24.73 -3.07 -18.56
C GLU A 11 24.37 -2.37 -19.87
N ILE A 12 25.01 -1.21 -20.09
CA ILE A 12 24.95 -0.47 -21.35
C ILE A 12 26.35 -0.10 -21.80
N THR A 13 26.63 -0.22 -23.10
CA THR A 13 27.89 0.25 -23.68
C THR A 13 27.67 1.56 -24.41
N TRP A 14 28.44 2.59 -24.05
CA TRP A 14 28.45 3.87 -24.72
C TRP A 14 29.89 4.30 -25.00
N ASN A 15 30.20 4.56 -26.27
CA ASN A 15 31.56 4.90 -26.74
C ASN A 15 32.64 3.89 -26.30
N GLY A 16 32.32 2.59 -26.33
CA GLY A 16 33.25 1.52 -25.95
C GLY A 16 33.45 1.36 -24.44
N ILE A 17 32.78 2.16 -23.60
CA ILE A 17 32.79 2.03 -22.14
C ILE A 17 31.49 1.36 -21.72
N THR A 18 31.59 0.30 -20.92
CA THR A 18 30.45 -0.40 -20.34
C THR A 18 30.12 0.18 -18.96
N PHE A 19 28.84 0.49 -18.75
CA PHE A 19 28.29 1.02 -17.51
C PHE A 19 27.27 0.04 -16.94
N PRO A 20 27.33 -0.30 -15.64
CA PRO A 20 26.32 -1.12 -15.01
C PRO A 20 25.01 -0.33 -14.83
N VAL A 21 23.89 -1.02 -15.02
CA VAL A 21 22.54 -0.53 -14.73
C VAL A 21 22.06 -1.18 -13.46
N THR A 22 22.19 -0.48 -12.33
CA THR A 22 21.89 -1.03 -11.01
C THR A 22 20.46 -0.71 -10.53
N SER A 23 19.74 0.16 -11.23
CA SER A 23 18.40 0.58 -10.81
C SER A 23 17.45 0.81 -11.98
N LEU A 24 16.18 0.50 -11.74
CA LEU A 24 15.06 0.76 -12.63
C LEU A 24 13.96 1.44 -11.81
N ARG A 25 13.59 2.67 -12.18
CA ARG A 25 12.54 3.41 -11.49
C ARG A 25 11.53 3.97 -12.47
N SER A 26 10.26 3.62 -12.28
CA SER A 26 9.11 4.34 -12.85
C SER A 26 8.33 4.94 -11.68
N ASP A 27 8.63 6.20 -11.38
CA ASP A 27 8.11 6.92 -10.22
C ASP A 27 6.83 7.71 -10.54
N THR A 28 6.50 7.89 -11.82
CA THR A 28 5.18 8.37 -12.27
C THR A 28 4.54 7.42 -13.27
N THR A 29 3.21 7.54 -13.42
CA THR A 29 2.36 6.68 -14.26
C THR A 29 2.70 6.71 -15.76
N ASP A 30 3.78 7.37 -16.18
CA ASP A 30 4.13 7.61 -17.59
C ASP A 30 5.61 7.30 -17.95
N ASP A 31 6.45 6.82 -17.01
CA ASP A 31 7.93 6.84 -17.21
C ASP A 31 8.57 5.65 -17.92
N ILE A 32 7.89 4.49 -18.09
CA ILE A 32 8.48 3.44 -18.94
C ILE A 32 8.62 3.92 -20.40
N GLY A 33 7.82 4.92 -20.81
CA GLY A 33 7.99 5.63 -22.09
C GLY A 33 9.38 6.25 -22.27
N GLU A 34 9.98 6.76 -21.20
CA GLU A 34 11.26 7.47 -21.27
C GLU A 34 12.47 6.54 -21.44
N LEU A 35 12.35 5.24 -21.08
CA LEU A 35 13.38 4.22 -21.36
C LEU A 35 13.59 3.98 -22.87
N THR A 36 12.69 4.48 -23.72
CA THR A 36 12.76 4.35 -25.19
C THR A 36 13.13 5.66 -25.92
N ARG A 37 13.57 6.71 -25.19
CA ARG A 37 13.97 8.03 -25.73
C ARG A 37 13.04 8.59 -26.82
N ARG A 38 11.80 8.95 -26.49
CA ARG A 38 11.04 9.93 -27.29
C ARG A 38 10.19 10.84 -26.41
N LYS A 39 10.69 12.05 -26.12
CA LYS A 39 9.83 13.16 -25.67
C LYS A 39 8.97 13.62 -26.84
N GLY A 40 7.66 13.39 -26.75
CA GLY A 40 6.65 13.99 -27.63
C GLY A 40 5.69 13.01 -28.33
N ARG A 41 4.41 13.40 -28.38
CA ARG A 41 3.28 12.83 -29.17
C ARG A 41 2.88 11.35 -28.99
N LEU A 42 3.55 10.57 -28.12
CA LEU A 42 3.23 9.15 -27.85
C LEU A 42 2.79 8.90 -26.40
N SER A 43 2.25 9.90 -25.69
CA SER A 43 1.71 9.73 -24.33
C SER A 43 0.64 8.63 -24.35
N GLY A 44 0.90 7.54 -23.61
CA GLY A 44 -0.01 6.39 -23.52
C GLY A 44 0.24 5.27 -24.53
N TYR A 45 1.17 5.39 -25.50
CA TYR A 45 1.48 4.26 -26.40
C TYR A 45 1.83 3.00 -25.62
N ASN A 46 2.76 3.10 -24.66
CA ASN A 46 3.14 1.95 -23.84
C ASN A 46 1.99 1.43 -22.97
N LYS A 47 1.07 2.30 -22.52
CA LYS A 47 -0.12 1.85 -21.79
C LYS A 47 -1.02 0.99 -22.67
N GLU A 48 -1.12 1.31 -23.96
CA GLU A 48 -1.97 0.57 -24.90
C GLU A 48 -1.27 -0.62 -25.58
N HIS A 49 0.07 -0.65 -25.65
CA HIS A 49 0.80 -1.60 -26.51
C HIS A 49 1.92 -2.38 -25.82
N LEU A 50 2.47 -1.94 -24.69
CA LEU A 50 3.54 -2.68 -24.02
C LEU A 50 2.98 -3.96 -23.43
N ARG A 51 3.47 -5.11 -23.89
CA ARG A 51 3.06 -6.46 -23.49
C ARG A 51 3.99 -7.09 -22.48
N LYS A 52 5.29 -6.80 -22.54
CA LYS A 52 6.29 -7.46 -21.67
C LYS A 52 7.36 -6.51 -21.16
N ILE A 53 7.72 -6.68 -19.89
CA ILE A 53 8.90 -6.07 -19.27
C ILE A 53 9.78 -7.20 -18.75
N THR A 54 11.04 -7.26 -19.20
CA THR A 54 12.06 -8.18 -18.69
C THR A 54 13.13 -7.37 -17.97
N ILE A 55 13.56 -7.82 -16.79
CA ILE A 55 14.61 -7.20 -15.99
C ILE A 55 15.73 -8.22 -15.83
N GLU A 56 16.90 -7.92 -16.41
CA GLU A 56 18.05 -8.83 -16.42
C GLU A 56 18.70 -8.96 -15.01
N PRO A 57 19.43 -10.06 -14.74
CA PRO A 57 20.18 -10.21 -13.50
C PRO A 57 21.23 -9.11 -13.37
N GLY A 58 21.25 -8.40 -12.24
CA GLY A 58 22.17 -7.30 -11.97
C GLY A 58 21.49 -5.96 -11.70
N VAL A 59 20.21 -5.82 -12.04
CA VAL A 59 19.40 -4.66 -11.62
C VAL A 59 18.94 -4.86 -10.16
N GLN A 60 19.49 -4.07 -9.24
CA GLN A 60 19.36 -4.30 -7.79
C GLN A 60 18.24 -3.49 -7.09
N ASP A 61 17.90 -2.31 -7.60
CA ASP A 61 16.84 -1.46 -7.06
C ASP A 61 15.74 -1.24 -8.10
N ILE A 62 14.65 -1.99 -7.96
CA ILE A 62 13.54 -2.00 -8.91
C ILE A 62 12.32 -1.34 -8.28
N ILE A 63 11.85 -0.25 -8.85
CA ILE A 63 10.59 0.40 -8.48
C ILE A 63 9.76 0.55 -9.74
N LEU A 64 8.66 -0.20 -9.85
CA LEU A 64 7.70 -0.06 -10.94
C LEU A 64 6.34 0.38 -10.40
N SER A 65 5.92 1.56 -10.82
CA SER A 65 4.55 2.06 -10.62
C SER A 65 3.82 2.06 -11.96
N LEU A 66 3.05 0.98 -12.21
CA LEU A 66 2.36 0.77 -13.48
C LEU A 66 0.87 0.97 -13.29
N SER A 67 0.24 1.78 -14.15
CA SER A 67 -1.20 2.00 -14.08
C SER A 67 -1.80 2.09 -15.47
N HIS A 68 -2.89 1.37 -15.68
CA HIS A 68 -3.66 1.36 -16.92
C HIS A 68 -2.90 0.80 -18.14
N TYR A 69 -1.99 -0.15 -17.93
CA TYR A 69 -1.34 -0.84 -19.04
C TYR A 69 -2.25 -1.96 -19.55
N LYS A 70 -3.04 -1.65 -20.59
CA LYS A 70 -4.09 -2.51 -21.17
C LYS A 70 -3.57 -3.72 -21.92
N ALA A 71 -2.34 -3.61 -22.46
CA ALA A 71 -1.68 -4.70 -23.17
C ALA A 71 -0.68 -5.49 -22.32
N LEU A 72 -0.29 -5.01 -21.13
CA LEU A 72 0.76 -5.66 -20.34
C LEU A 72 0.31 -7.04 -19.87
N GLU A 73 1.05 -8.05 -20.30
CA GLU A 73 0.83 -9.47 -20.02
C GLU A 73 1.85 -9.99 -19.01
N GLU A 74 3.12 -9.58 -19.10
CA GLU A 74 4.21 -10.19 -18.34
C GLU A 74 5.19 -9.17 -17.77
N ILE A 75 5.62 -9.42 -16.53
CA ILE A 75 6.78 -8.79 -15.90
C ILE A 75 7.68 -9.92 -15.44
N VAL A 76 8.88 -10.00 -16.01
CA VAL A 76 9.86 -11.04 -15.75
C VAL A 76 11.03 -10.43 -15.01
N ILE A 77 11.32 -10.95 -13.81
CA ILE A 77 12.55 -10.68 -13.08
C ILE A 77 13.44 -11.90 -13.30
N GLU A 78 14.49 -11.74 -14.10
CA GLU A 78 15.42 -12.83 -14.34
C GLU A 78 16.23 -13.08 -13.07
N ASN A 79 16.28 -14.35 -12.68
CA ASN A 79 16.74 -14.84 -11.38
C ASN A 79 18.04 -14.14 -10.93
N PRO A 80 17.99 -13.18 -9.99
CA PRO A 80 19.19 -12.45 -9.60
C PRO A 80 20.18 -13.42 -8.93
N SER A 81 21.49 -13.14 -8.96
CA SER A 81 22.48 -13.91 -8.21
C SER A 81 22.55 -13.51 -6.73
N GLU A 82 22.12 -12.28 -6.42
CA GLU A 82 22.15 -11.67 -5.10
C GLU A 82 20.75 -11.35 -4.59
N SER A 83 20.62 -11.02 -3.29
CA SER A 83 19.35 -10.53 -2.77
C SER A 83 19.09 -9.10 -3.22
N ILE A 84 17.94 -8.85 -3.85
CA ILE A 84 17.57 -7.51 -4.33
C ILE A 84 16.26 -7.02 -3.72
N TYR A 85 16.07 -5.71 -3.69
CA TYR A 85 14.81 -5.09 -3.29
C TYR A 85 14.01 -4.68 -4.53
N ALA A 86 12.74 -5.07 -4.56
CA ALA A 86 11.85 -4.66 -5.63
C ALA A 86 10.49 -4.21 -5.10
N HIS A 87 9.95 -3.12 -5.65
CA HIS A 87 8.66 -2.57 -5.29
C HIS A 87 7.78 -2.43 -6.53
N PHE A 88 6.74 -3.25 -6.63
CA PHE A 88 5.75 -3.18 -7.69
C PHE A 88 4.43 -2.63 -7.14
N SER A 89 3.93 -1.56 -7.75
CA SER A 89 2.58 -1.02 -7.53
C SER A 89 1.87 -1.01 -8.87
N ILE A 90 1.03 -2.02 -9.11
CA ILE A 90 0.42 -2.26 -10.43
C ILE A 90 -1.10 -2.15 -10.32
N TRP A 91 -1.69 -1.28 -11.15
CA TRP A 91 -3.10 -0.94 -11.12
C TRP A 91 -3.75 -1.05 -12.50
N ASP A 92 -4.91 -1.72 -12.60
CA ASP A 92 -5.73 -1.79 -13.83
C ASP A 92 -4.91 -2.25 -15.05
N CYS A 93 -4.22 -3.37 -14.87
CA CYS A 93 -3.55 -4.11 -15.94
C CYS A 93 -4.34 -5.40 -16.21
N PRO A 94 -5.38 -5.37 -17.06
CA PRO A 94 -6.37 -6.45 -17.17
C PRO A 94 -5.82 -7.73 -17.80
N LYS A 95 -4.72 -7.65 -18.57
CA LYS A 95 -4.09 -8.79 -19.22
C LYS A 95 -2.89 -9.37 -18.47
N LEU A 96 -2.48 -8.72 -17.38
CA LEU A 96 -1.33 -9.14 -16.62
C LEU A 96 -1.57 -10.56 -16.10
N LYS A 97 -0.58 -11.43 -16.30
CA LYS A 97 -0.53 -12.79 -15.76
C LYS A 97 0.10 -12.76 -14.37
N ASP A 98 0.19 -13.93 -13.74
CA ASP A 98 0.83 -14.08 -12.44
C ASP A 98 2.26 -13.53 -12.43
N ILE A 99 2.61 -12.83 -11.34
CA ILE A 99 3.97 -12.36 -11.10
C ILE A 99 4.69 -13.38 -10.23
N TYR A 100 5.72 -14.01 -10.79
CA TYR A 100 6.63 -14.86 -10.03
C TYR A 100 7.70 -14.01 -9.32
N VAL A 101 7.89 -14.27 -8.02
CA VAL A 101 8.90 -13.63 -7.17
C VAL A 101 9.91 -14.68 -6.69
N PRO A 102 11.15 -14.65 -7.20
CA PRO A 102 12.24 -15.52 -6.76
C PRO A 102 12.57 -15.44 -5.27
N SER A 103 13.21 -16.46 -4.70
CA SER A 103 13.52 -16.55 -3.26
C SER A 103 14.48 -15.47 -2.76
N ASN A 104 15.26 -14.86 -3.65
CA ASN A 104 16.18 -13.76 -3.39
C ASN A 104 15.64 -12.38 -3.74
N VAL A 105 14.35 -12.24 -4.06
CA VAL A 105 13.73 -10.94 -4.34
C VAL A 105 12.86 -10.50 -3.17
N ASP A 106 13.28 -9.45 -2.46
CA ASP A 106 12.51 -8.84 -1.38
C ASP A 106 11.42 -7.94 -1.95
N SER A 107 10.28 -8.55 -2.33
CA SER A 107 9.15 -7.83 -2.91
C SER A 107 7.80 -8.32 -2.40
N VAL A 108 6.90 -7.35 -2.23
CA VAL A 108 5.46 -7.56 -2.06
C VAL A 108 4.77 -6.81 -3.20
N PRO A 109 4.63 -7.42 -4.39
CA PRO A 109 3.92 -6.79 -5.49
C PRO A 109 2.48 -6.47 -5.08
N GLN A 110 2.08 -5.21 -5.23
CA GLN A 110 0.72 -4.76 -4.93
C GLN A 110 -0.08 -4.69 -6.23
N LEU A 111 -1.00 -5.64 -6.39
CA LEU A 111 -1.87 -5.73 -7.56
C LEU A 111 -3.25 -5.19 -7.22
N ARG A 112 -3.75 -4.21 -7.99
CA ARG A 112 -5.10 -3.65 -7.85
C ARG A 112 -5.81 -3.65 -9.19
N ASP A 113 -7.07 -4.07 -9.19
CA ASP A 113 -7.88 -4.16 -10.40
C ASP A 113 -7.18 -4.93 -11.56
N CYS A 114 -6.38 -5.95 -11.22
CA CYS A 114 -5.72 -6.86 -12.15
C CYS A 114 -6.40 -8.25 -12.06
N PRO A 115 -7.53 -8.46 -12.74
CA PRO A 115 -8.41 -9.63 -12.51
C PRO A 115 -7.77 -11.00 -12.84
N ASN A 116 -6.72 -11.02 -13.66
CA ASN A 116 -6.07 -12.24 -14.13
C ASN A 116 -4.66 -12.46 -13.55
N ALA A 117 -4.24 -11.60 -12.62
CA ALA A 117 -2.91 -11.65 -12.02
C ALA A 117 -2.99 -11.96 -10.52
N SER A 118 -2.20 -12.94 -10.09
CA SER A 118 -1.84 -13.15 -8.70
C SER A 118 -0.32 -13.02 -8.52
N VAL A 119 0.13 -13.05 -7.27
CA VAL A 119 1.56 -13.16 -6.95
C VAL A 119 1.86 -14.62 -6.67
N ILE A 120 2.99 -15.12 -7.13
CA ILE A 120 3.50 -16.45 -6.82
C ILE A 120 4.91 -16.27 -6.27
N TYR A 121 5.19 -16.81 -5.09
CA TYR A 121 6.54 -16.83 -4.54
C TYR A 121 7.22 -18.18 -4.83
N ALA A 122 8.54 -18.15 -4.95
CA ALA A 122 9.35 -19.37 -4.89
C ALA A 122 8.98 -20.22 -3.65
N PRO A 123 8.88 -21.56 -3.76
CA PRO A 123 8.43 -22.42 -2.64
C PRO A 123 9.26 -22.24 -1.35
N ASP A 124 10.55 -21.98 -1.50
CA ASP A 124 11.56 -21.78 -0.48
C ASP A 124 11.76 -20.30 -0.09
N HIS A 125 10.89 -19.39 -0.56
CA HIS A 125 11.04 -17.96 -0.29
C HIS A 125 11.10 -17.69 1.23
N PRO A 126 12.16 -17.03 1.75
CA PRO A 126 12.46 -16.99 3.18
C PRO A 126 11.56 -16.03 3.99
N LYS A 127 10.98 -15.00 3.35
CA LYS A 127 10.21 -13.96 4.04
C LYS A 127 8.70 -14.06 3.90
N TYR A 128 8.20 -14.44 2.72
CA TYR A 128 6.79 -14.35 2.36
C TYR A 128 6.15 -15.71 2.10
N LYS A 129 4.84 -15.77 2.31
CA LYS A 129 3.99 -16.85 1.84
C LYS A 129 2.59 -16.33 1.58
N ILE A 130 1.83 -17.09 0.78
CA ILE A 130 0.46 -16.76 0.41
C ILE A 130 -0.50 -17.67 1.17
N ILE A 131 -1.55 -17.07 1.72
CA ILE A 131 -2.66 -17.78 2.35
C ILE A 131 -3.94 -17.15 1.80
N ASP A 132 -4.80 -17.95 1.16
CA ASP A 132 -6.07 -17.50 0.57
C ASP A 132 -5.93 -16.29 -0.39
N GLY A 133 -4.80 -16.21 -1.09
CA GLY A 133 -4.46 -15.11 -2.00
C GLY A 133 -3.84 -13.87 -1.34
N ASP A 134 -3.81 -13.79 -0.01
CA ASP A 134 -3.19 -12.69 0.72
C ASP A 134 -1.72 -12.99 1.06
N ILE A 135 -0.89 -11.95 1.15
CA ILE A 135 0.56 -12.09 1.37
C ILE A 135 0.88 -11.89 2.85
N TYR A 136 1.51 -12.88 3.47
CA TYR A 136 1.92 -12.87 4.88
C TYR A 136 3.43 -13.04 5.04
N SER A 137 3.96 -12.68 6.20
CA SER A 137 5.26 -13.20 6.65
C SER A 137 5.21 -14.73 6.80
N ARG A 138 6.35 -15.42 6.67
CA ARG A 138 6.42 -16.88 6.88
C ARG A 138 5.83 -17.35 8.22
N ASN A 139 6.03 -16.56 9.27
CA ASN A 139 5.50 -16.82 10.61
C ASN A 139 4.06 -16.30 10.83
N GLU A 140 3.42 -15.75 9.80
CA GLU A 140 2.03 -15.25 9.79
C GLU A 140 1.73 -14.07 10.71
N LYS A 141 2.75 -13.50 11.36
CA LYS A 141 2.58 -12.37 12.28
C LYS A 141 2.35 -11.04 11.57
N THR A 142 2.72 -10.94 10.31
CA THR A 142 2.57 -9.71 9.51
C THR A 142 1.75 -9.99 8.26
N LEU A 143 0.71 -9.20 8.03
CA LEU A 143 -0.07 -9.17 6.80
C LEU A 143 0.47 -8.05 5.88
N TYR A 144 1.00 -8.43 4.72
CA TYR A 144 1.71 -7.55 3.79
C TYR A 144 0.85 -7.02 2.64
N ASP A 145 -0.05 -7.83 2.07
CA ASP A 145 -0.99 -7.38 1.05
C ASP A 145 -2.30 -8.17 1.06
N VAL A 146 -3.40 -7.50 0.70
CA VAL A 146 -4.75 -8.07 0.57
C VAL A 146 -5.36 -7.71 -0.78
N PRO A 147 -5.16 -8.55 -1.82
CA PRO A 147 -5.80 -8.39 -3.11
C PRO A 147 -7.28 -8.82 -3.12
N SER A 148 -7.77 -9.46 -2.04
CA SER A 148 -9.16 -9.97 -1.95
C SER A 148 -10.20 -8.99 -2.48
N THR A 149 -11.12 -9.50 -3.30
CA THR A 149 -12.25 -8.78 -3.89
C THR A 149 -13.53 -8.83 -3.03
N THR A 150 -13.44 -9.37 -1.81
CA THR A 150 -14.60 -9.49 -0.91
C THR A 150 -15.10 -8.12 -0.43
N LYS A 151 -16.40 -8.02 -0.13
CA LYS A 151 -16.99 -6.80 0.45
C LYS A 151 -16.73 -6.65 1.95
N LYS A 152 -16.51 -7.77 2.66
CA LYS A 152 -16.24 -7.84 4.10
C LYS A 152 -15.03 -8.73 4.30
N TYR A 153 -13.98 -8.15 4.88
CA TYR A 153 -12.73 -8.84 5.15
C TYR A 153 -12.53 -9.00 6.67
N VAL A 154 -12.02 -10.15 7.09
CA VAL A 154 -11.65 -10.44 8.47
C VAL A 154 -10.16 -10.77 8.47
N VAL A 155 -9.36 -9.96 9.16
CA VAL A 155 -7.94 -10.26 9.34
C VAL A 155 -7.83 -11.54 10.17
N LYS A 156 -7.02 -12.49 9.68
CA LYS A 156 -6.77 -13.78 10.34
C LYS A 156 -6.30 -13.58 11.79
N ASP A 157 -6.82 -14.40 12.71
CA ASP A 157 -6.33 -14.45 14.09
C ASP A 157 -4.85 -14.84 14.13
N GLY A 158 -4.10 -14.28 15.07
CA GLY A 158 -2.66 -14.49 15.20
C GLY A 158 -1.79 -13.46 14.45
N VAL A 159 -2.37 -12.70 13.51
CA VAL A 159 -1.71 -11.53 12.91
C VAL A 159 -1.50 -10.47 13.99
N GLU A 160 -0.28 -9.96 14.10
CA GLU A 160 0.13 -8.95 15.07
C GLU A 160 0.36 -7.58 14.43
N CYS A 161 0.73 -7.56 13.13
CA CYS A 161 1.03 -6.36 12.36
C CYS A 161 0.28 -6.34 11.03
N ILE A 162 -0.39 -5.23 10.73
CA ILE A 162 -0.84 -4.89 9.38
C ILE A 162 0.21 -3.97 8.77
N ALA A 163 0.91 -4.44 7.74
CA ALA A 163 2.08 -3.79 7.18
C ALA A 163 1.74 -2.52 6.39
N PHE A 164 2.80 -1.84 5.95
CA PHE A 164 2.70 -0.66 5.12
C PHE A 164 1.86 -0.96 3.87
N GLY A 165 0.78 -0.20 3.68
CA GLY A 165 -0.04 -0.32 2.48
C GLY A 165 -0.77 -1.65 2.27
N ALA A 166 -0.90 -2.52 3.28
CA ALA A 166 -1.44 -3.87 3.08
C ALA A 166 -2.85 -3.94 2.45
N PHE A 167 -3.68 -2.92 2.63
CA PHE A 167 -4.99 -2.78 1.96
C PHE A 167 -5.04 -1.56 1.03
N ALA A 168 -3.90 -0.90 0.78
CA ALA A 168 -3.86 0.35 0.06
C ALA A 168 -4.46 0.17 -1.34
N GLY A 169 -5.40 1.02 -1.72
CA GLY A 169 -6.04 0.97 -3.03
C GLY A 169 -7.09 -0.11 -3.22
N ASN A 170 -7.34 -0.99 -2.24
CA ASN A 170 -8.39 -1.98 -2.40
C ASN A 170 -9.77 -1.29 -2.54
N SER A 171 -10.35 -1.42 -3.74
CA SER A 171 -11.58 -0.77 -4.19
C SER A 171 -12.82 -1.62 -3.86
N ASN A 172 -12.66 -2.86 -3.40
CA ASN A 172 -13.78 -3.80 -3.19
C ASN A 172 -14.26 -3.84 -1.73
N ILE A 173 -13.33 -3.85 -0.78
CA ILE A 173 -13.63 -4.05 0.64
C ILE A 173 -14.37 -2.83 1.22
N LYS A 174 -15.57 -3.08 1.76
CA LYS A 174 -16.42 -2.08 2.43
C LYS A 174 -16.32 -2.15 3.95
N LYS A 175 -15.95 -3.31 4.50
CA LYS A 175 -15.85 -3.54 5.94
C LYS A 175 -14.63 -4.39 6.27
N ILE A 176 -13.83 -3.93 7.23
CA ILE A 176 -12.70 -4.69 7.78
C ILE A 176 -12.99 -5.01 9.25
N ILE A 177 -12.73 -6.25 9.65
CA ILE A 177 -12.70 -6.68 11.05
C ILE A 177 -11.26 -7.04 11.38
N ILE A 178 -10.69 -6.34 12.36
CA ILE A 178 -9.33 -6.54 12.86
C ILE A 178 -9.46 -7.23 14.22
N PRO A 179 -8.84 -8.41 14.45
CA PRO A 179 -8.99 -9.17 15.68
C PRO A 179 -8.16 -8.61 16.84
N ASP A 180 -8.32 -9.23 18.01
CA ASP A 180 -7.59 -8.89 19.24
C ASP A 180 -6.11 -9.31 19.21
N SER A 181 -5.63 -10.03 18.20
CA SER A 181 -4.20 -10.31 18.03
C SER A 181 -3.41 -9.11 17.49
N VAL A 182 -4.04 -8.23 16.69
CA VAL A 182 -3.33 -7.12 16.05
C VAL A 182 -2.91 -6.07 17.08
N ARG A 183 -1.62 -5.74 17.08
CA ARG A 183 -0.99 -4.74 17.96
C ARG A 183 -0.63 -3.46 17.21
N LYS A 184 -0.25 -3.59 15.92
CA LYS A 184 0.31 -2.49 15.11
C LYS A 184 -0.37 -2.41 13.75
N ILE A 185 -0.68 -1.19 13.31
CA ILE A 185 -1.17 -0.86 11.97
C ILE A 185 -0.24 0.20 11.38
N GLU A 186 0.52 -0.18 10.36
CA GLU A 186 1.56 0.65 9.76
C GLU A 186 1.01 1.78 8.88
N ARG A 187 1.93 2.64 8.44
CA ARG A 187 1.61 3.80 7.60
C ARG A 187 0.88 3.34 6.35
N LYS A 188 -0.10 4.14 5.92
CA LYS A 188 -0.90 3.90 4.69
C LYS A 188 -1.61 2.55 4.62
N ALA A 189 -1.76 1.78 5.71
CA ALA A 189 -2.35 0.44 5.68
C ALA A 189 -3.71 0.36 4.96
N PHE A 190 -4.58 1.38 5.07
CA PHE A 190 -5.87 1.47 4.37
C PHE A 190 -5.94 2.68 3.42
N TYR A 191 -4.79 3.11 2.89
CA TYR A 191 -4.69 4.27 2.00
C TYR A 191 -5.58 4.09 0.76
N ASN A 192 -6.32 5.13 0.37
CA ASN A 192 -7.11 5.14 -0.87
C ASN A 192 -8.15 4.00 -1.00
N MET A 193 -8.62 3.42 0.11
CA MET A 193 -9.76 2.50 0.07
C MET A 193 -11.06 3.30 -0.07
N THR A 194 -11.41 3.67 -1.30
CA THR A 194 -12.53 4.57 -1.61
C THR A 194 -13.88 4.01 -1.21
N ASN A 195 -14.04 2.69 -1.18
CA ASN A 195 -15.27 1.99 -0.80
C ASN A 195 -15.34 1.55 0.67
N LEU A 196 -14.27 1.74 1.45
CA LEU A 196 -14.25 1.39 2.88
C LEU A 196 -15.26 2.25 3.66
N LYS A 197 -16.23 1.60 4.30
CA LYS A 197 -17.27 2.24 5.12
C LYS A 197 -17.09 2.01 6.61
N LYS A 198 -16.47 0.89 7.01
CA LYS A 198 -16.36 0.50 8.43
C LYS A 198 -15.09 -0.28 8.71
N VAL A 199 -14.42 0.07 9.80
CA VAL A 199 -13.36 -0.74 10.42
C VAL A 199 -13.77 -1.05 11.85
N LYS A 200 -13.83 -2.33 12.19
CA LYS A 200 -14.02 -2.81 13.56
C LYS A 200 -12.66 -3.26 14.08
N PHE A 201 -12.15 -2.61 15.12
CA PHE A 201 -10.90 -2.99 15.76
C PHE A 201 -11.15 -3.92 16.94
N GLY A 202 -10.25 -4.87 17.13
CA GLY A 202 -10.00 -5.51 18.41
C GLY A 202 -9.45 -4.51 19.41
N ASN A 203 -9.60 -4.81 20.68
CA ASN A 203 -9.16 -4.00 21.80
C ASN A 203 -7.64 -3.90 21.92
N SER A 204 -6.88 -4.76 21.25
CA SER A 204 -5.44 -4.85 21.48
C SER A 204 -4.57 -3.89 20.67
N VAL A 205 -5.09 -3.27 19.61
CA VAL A 205 -4.29 -2.37 18.76
C VAL A 205 -3.75 -1.20 19.60
N ARG A 206 -2.42 -1.08 19.65
CA ARG A 206 -1.71 -0.06 20.44
C ARG A 206 -1.24 1.11 19.60
N LYS A 207 -0.93 0.88 18.32
CA LYS A 207 -0.33 1.88 17.43
C LYS A 207 -1.00 1.87 16.05
N ILE A 208 -1.40 3.06 15.59
CA ILE A 208 -1.86 3.31 14.22
C ILE A 208 -0.97 4.41 13.64
N TYR A 209 -0.29 4.14 12.54
CA TYR A 209 0.66 5.09 11.96
C TYR A 209 0.04 5.94 10.85
N GLY A 210 0.81 6.96 10.46
CA GLY A 210 0.47 8.02 9.52
C GLY A 210 -0.27 7.61 8.26
N GLY A 211 -1.34 8.36 7.94
CA GLY A 211 -2.04 8.24 6.65
C GLY A 211 -2.81 6.95 6.45
N SER A 212 -2.98 6.13 7.50
CA SER A 212 -3.68 4.83 7.43
C SER A 212 -5.07 4.95 6.81
N PHE A 213 -5.80 6.05 7.02
CA PHE A 213 -7.16 6.26 6.47
C PHE A 213 -7.23 7.41 5.45
N ARG A 214 -6.09 7.81 4.88
CA ARG A 214 -6.05 8.88 3.87
C ARG A 214 -6.78 8.42 2.61
N ARG A 215 -7.63 9.27 2.04
CA ARG A 215 -8.46 9.00 0.84
C ARG A 215 -9.50 7.86 1.03
N CYS A 216 -9.81 7.48 2.27
CA CYS A 216 -10.97 6.62 2.58
C CYS A 216 -12.28 7.44 2.48
N ASN A 217 -12.71 7.76 1.26
CA ASN A 217 -13.77 8.76 1.04
C ASN A 217 -15.14 8.37 1.62
N ASN A 218 -15.43 7.08 1.73
CA ASN A 218 -16.68 6.55 2.28
C ASN A 218 -16.63 6.24 3.78
N LEU A 219 -15.46 6.35 4.43
CA LEU A 219 -15.32 6.17 5.86
C LEU A 219 -15.77 7.44 6.58
N LYS A 220 -17.02 7.46 7.05
CA LYS A 220 -17.62 8.62 7.73
C LYS A 220 -17.52 8.56 9.24
N VAL A 221 -17.40 7.37 9.82
CA VAL A 221 -17.31 7.16 11.26
C VAL A 221 -16.15 6.21 11.54
N LEU A 222 -15.30 6.60 12.49
CA LEU A 222 -14.21 5.76 12.97
C LEU A 222 -14.26 5.67 14.50
N VAL A 223 -14.20 4.45 15.02
CA VAL A 223 -14.11 4.17 16.45
C VAL A 223 -12.75 3.57 16.72
N LEU A 224 -11.88 4.30 17.40
CA LEU A 224 -10.56 3.80 17.76
C LEU A 224 -10.66 2.83 18.95
N PRO A 225 -9.80 1.80 19.01
CA PRO A 225 -9.86 0.77 20.04
C PRO A 225 -9.48 1.28 21.42
N LYS A 226 -10.05 0.66 22.48
CA LYS A 226 -9.89 1.11 23.89
C LYS A 226 -8.43 1.24 24.33
N ASN A 227 -7.53 0.40 23.81
CA ASN A 227 -6.14 0.42 24.23
C ASN A 227 -5.20 1.14 23.25
N ILE A 228 -5.72 1.93 22.31
CA ILE A 228 -4.85 2.74 21.45
C ILE A 228 -4.00 3.67 22.33
N ARG A 229 -2.69 3.71 22.07
CA ARG A 229 -1.72 4.58 22.76
C ARG A 229 -1.06 5.56 21.81
N GLN A 230 -0.91 5.20 20.54
CA GLN A 230 -0.25 6.04 19.56
C GLN A 230 -1.04 6.15 18.26
N VAL A 231 -1.24 7.39 17.81
CA VAL A 231 -1.73 7.72 16.46
C VAL A 231 -0.80 8.76 15.88
N THR A 232 -0.02 8.46 14.84
CA THR A 232 0.94 9.42 14.26
C THR A 232 0.50 9.96 12.91
N ASP A 233 1.08 11.09 12.51
CA ASP A 233 0.99 11.75 11.18
C ASP A 233 -0.41 11.88 10.56
N GLY A 234 -1.45 11.97 11.40
CA GLY A 234 -2.81 12.29 11.00
C GLY A 234 -3.48 11.29 10.07
N PHE A 235 -4.74 11.57 9.72
CA PHE A 235 -5.52 10.79 8.74
C PHE A 235 -5.41 11.35 7.31
N GLY A 236 -4.27 11.96 6.98
CA GLY A 236 -3.92 12.33 5.61
C GLY A 236 -4.35 13.71 5.13
N GLY A 237 -4.72 14.63 6.02
CA GLY A 237 -5.03 16.03 5.66
C GLY A 237 -6.51 16.29 5.37
N LYS A 238 -6.95 17.55 5.57
CA LYS A 238 -8.38 17.96 5.54
C LYS A 238 -9.09 17.64 4.22
N ARG A 239 -8.36 17.66 3.10
CA ARG A 239 -8.91 17.35 1.77
C ARG A 239 -9.21 15.85 1.59
N PHE A 240 -8.41 14.99 2.24
CA PHE A 240 -8.39 13.54 2.01
C PHE A 240 -9.00 12.71 3.15
N CYS A 241 -9.42 13.35 4.25
CA CYS A 241 -10.17 12.71 5.32
C CYS A 241 -11.64 13.13 5.23
N LYS A 242 -12.57 12.17 5.23
CA LYS A 242 -14.03 12.42 5.10
C LYS A 242 -14.82 12.01 6.35
N LEU A 243 -14.13 11.84 7.48
CA LEU A 243 -14.77 11.54 8.76
C LEU A 243 -15.72 12.66 9.18
N LYS A 244 -16.92 12.26 9.59
CA LYS A 244 -17.92 13.11 10.27
C LYS A 244 -17.88 12.91 11.78
N ARG A 245 -17.53 11.71 12.25
CA ARG A 245 -17.40 11.38 13.67
C ARG A 245 -16.17 10.52 13.92
N LEU A 246 -15.38 10.89 14.93
CA LEU A 246 -14.27 10.12 15.45
C LEU A 246 -14.48 9.86 16.93
N TYR A 247 -14.46 8.59 17.33
CA TYR A 247 -14.53 8.18 18.73
C TYR A 247 -13.16 7.70 19.19
N ILE A 248 -12.65 8.31 20.25
CA ILE A 248 -11.36 8.00 20.88
C ILE A 248 -11.65 7.50 22.29
N ASN A 249 -11.98 6.21 22.37
CA ASN A 249 -12.40 5.56 23.62
C ASN A 249 -11.22 5.21 24.55
N SER A 250 -9.99 5.51 24.13
CA SER A 250 -8.82 5.26 24.96
C SER A 250 -8.71 6.29 26.09
N PRO A 251 -8.50 5.86 27.33
CA PRO A 251 -8.35 6.77 28.47
C PRO A 251 -7.00 7.50 28.48
N LYS A 252 -6.00 7.01 27.71
CA LYS A 252 -4.63 7.55 27.68
C LYS A 252 -4.00 7.38 26.30
N LEU A 253 -3.41 8.46 25.80
CA LEU A 253 -2.59 8.48 24.59
C LEU A 253 -1.18 8.96 24.96
N ASN A 254 -0.15 8.29 24.44
CA ASN A 254 1.25 8.68 24.63
C ASN A 254 1.72 9.62 23.51
N LYS A 255 1.22 9.41 22.29
CA LYS A 255 1.51 10.25 21.13
C LYS A 255 0.28 10.29 20.26
N ALA A 256 -0.24 11.48 19.97
CA ALA A 256 -1.32 11.59 19.00
C ALA A 256 -1.09 12.76 18.05
N ASN A 257 -1.42 12.52 16.80
CA ASN A 257 -1.52 13.53 15.77
C ASN A 257 -2.82 13.26 15.02
N PHE A 258 -3.81 14.11 15.26
CA PHE A 258 -5.11 14.11 14.59
C PHE A 258 -5.23 15.31 13.64
N THR A 259 -4.11 15.95 13.29
CA THR A 259 -4.10 16.99 12.27
C THR A 259 -4.63 16.42 10.95
N GLY A 260 -5.27 17.28 10.17
CA GLY A 260 -5.90 16.87 8.92
C GLY A 260 -7.30 16.26 9.06
N ILE A 261 -7.82 16.07 10.27
CA ILE A 261 -9.26 15.83 10.43
C ILE A 261 -10.04 17.09 10.02
N PRO A 262 -11.14 16.97 9.25
CA PRO A 262 -11.97 18.11 8.88
C PRO A 262 -12.55 18.83 10.10
N LYS A 263 -12.65 20.17 10.05
CA LYS A 263 -13.30 20.97 11.11
C LYS A 263 -14.76 20.57 11.36
N THR A 264 -15.41 19.98 10.37
CA THR A 264 -16.79 19.47 10.43
C THR A 264 -16.90 18.12 11.14
N CYS A 265 -15.79 17.45 11.44
CA CYS A 265 -15.79 16.20 12.20
C CYS A 265 -15.97 16.49 13.69
N SER A 266 -16.98 15.87 14.32
CA SER A 266 -17.09 15.84 15.77
C SER A 266 -16.18 14.76 16.35
N ILE A 267 -15.39 15.12 17.35
CA ILE A 267 -14.45 14.20 18.00
C ILE A 267 -14.95 13.95 19.42
N TYR A 268 -15.17 12.68 19.74
CA TYR A 268 -15.60 12.22 21.04
C TYR A 268 -14.42 11.56 21.75
N VAL A 269 -14.12 12.00 22.97
CA VAL A 269 -12.96 11.54 23.75
C VAL A 269 -13.40 11.05 25.11
N LYS A 270 -12.65 10.08 25.65
CA LYS A 270 -13.02 9.42 26.91
C LYS A 270 -12.93 10.29 28.17
N ASN A 271 -12.07 11.31 28.20
CA ASN A 271 -11.87 12.14 29.38
C ASN A 271 -11.21 13.50 29.05
N ALA A 272 -11.16 14.38 30.03
CA ALA A 272 -10.58 15.72 29.92
C ALA A 272 -9.07 15.71 29.61
N SER A 273 -8.33 14.69 30.06
CA SER A 273 -6.88 14.57 29.79
C SER A 273 -6.62 14.36 28.30
N VAL A 274 -7.35 13.42 27.67
CA VAL A 274 -7.28 13.18 26.22
C VAL A 274 -7.75 14.41 25.45
N LYS A 275 -8.82 15.09 25.90
CA LYS A 275 -9.26 16.36 25.32
C LYS A 275 -8.14 17.40 25.30
N LYS A 276 -7.52 17.69 26.46
CA LYS A 276 -6.42 18.66 26.60
C LYS A 276 -5.25 18.31 25.69
N MET A 277 -4.86 17.03 25.62
CA MET A 277 -3.76 16.59 24.77
C MET A 277 -4.02 16.84 23.27
N ILE A 278 -5.25 16.59 22.82
CA ILE A 278 -5.66 16.76 21.43
C ILE A 278 -5.83 18.25 21.07
N GLN A 279 -6.34 19.07 21.99
CA GLN A 279 -6.51 20.52 21.81
C GLN A 279 -5.20 21.29 21.61
N LYS A 280 -4.08 20.79 22.17
CA LYS A 280 -2.75 21.37 21.95
C LYS A 280 -2.26 21.28 20.50
N GLN A 281 -2.93 20.51 19.65
CA GLN A 281 -2.59 20.40 18.24
C GLN A 281 -3.16 21.61 17.48
N SER A 282 -2.29 22.57 17.17
CA SER A 282 -2.60 23.91 16.62
C SER A 282 -3.59 23.97 15.44
N ASN A 283 -3.73 22.87 14.69
CA ASN A 283 -4.54 22.81 13.48
C ASN A 283 -5.91 22.13 13.63
N LEU A 284 -6.26 21.64 14.83
CA LEU A 284 -7.51 20.95 15.09
C LEU A 284 -8.59 21.91 15.61
N LYS A 285 -9.42 22.40 14.70
CA LYS A 285 -10.48 23.40 14.98
C LYS A 285 -11.90 22.79 15.09
N GLY A 286 -12.01 21.47 15.26
CA GLY A 286 -13.29 20.76 15.33
C GLY A 286 -13.90 20.70 16.73
N LYS A 287 -15.18 20.36 16.83
CA LYS A 287 -15.88 20.16 18.13
C LYS A 287 -15.32 18.93 18.84
N ILE A 288 -14.77 19.10 20.04
CA ILE A 288 -14.26 18.00 20.90
C ILE A 288 -15.14 17.85 22.15
N ILE A 289 -15.78 16.69 22.27
CA ILE A 289 -16.81 16.38 23.27
C ILE A 289 -16.27 15.26 24.18
N ILE A 290 -16.44 15.40 25.49
CA ILE A 290 -16.12 14.33 26.44
C ILE A 290 -17.35 13.42 26.56
N GLN A 291 -17.14 12.10 26.50
CA GLN A 291 -18.16 11.08 26.76
C GLN A 291 -17.84 10.28 28.02
#